data_AF-A0A7J4N6U9-F1
#
_entry.id   AF-A0A7J4N6U9-F1
#
_cell.length_a   1.000
_cell.length_b   1.000
_cell.length_c   1.000
_cell.angle_alpha   90.00
_cell.angle_beta   90.00
_cell.angle_gamma   90.00
#
_symmetry.space_group_name_H-M   'P 1'
#
loop_
_entity.id
_entity.type
_entity.pdbx_description
1 polymer ?
#
loop_
_entity_poly.entity_id
_entity_poly.type
_entity_poly.pdbx_seq_one_letter_code
_entity_poly.pdbx_strand_id
1 'polypeptide(L)'
;NGGLGETDSVLMLQVSLHYDHADPVGHMRSLLPRLDLPPDTVCFMTAAELDKAFCAKGIEQNGSEALAFVSAGISNAIRAGESSREGSVPHRQVGTINVMVVTDEPLDDCALANAIMTVTEAKAAALQDHHIPGTGTTSDAVLVMCPSEGEKCLWCGSSSDHGIAMAVAVRSALGDSITRWKGANGDSVHFLRHLAIRGITYDDMWNSVKEMNALDPAWDETVVRKKFERKLEMLAKDINVNALLTAAILLEEKGRYGQLYGLNEEKFQEDPVHLLADELLGIALAEYIGGSKCVFEYIRYDKKKPGILSKLGPFMDDIVASLIGATMSTIYSDILEGEGRLS
;
A
#
# COMPACT_ATOMS: atom_id res chain seq x y z
N ASN A 1 2.17 -23.53 -16.74
CA ASN A 1 1.18 -23.17 -15.71
C ASN A 1 0.50 -21.87 -16.14
N GLY A 2 -0.82 -21.79 -16.01
CA GLY A 2 -1.64 -20.68 -16.48
C GLY A 2 -2.50 -21.06 -17.69
N GLY A 3 -3.65 -20.38 -17.84
CA GLY A 3 -4.68 -20.74 -18.80
C GLY A 3 -5.70 -21.74 -18.23
N LEU A 4 -6.62 -22.18 -19.08
CA LEU A 4 -7.62 -23.20 -18.75
C LEU A 4 -7.04 -24.60 -18.97
N GLY A 5 -7.24 -25.50 -18.01
CA GLY A 5 -6.78 -26.88 -18.11
C GLY A 5 -7.28 -27.71 -16.92
N GLU A 6 -7.06 -29.03 -17.02
CA GLU A 6 -7.38 -29.98 -15.97
C GLU A 6 -6.11 -30.34 -15.19
N THR A 7 -6.24 -30.45 -13.87
CA THR A 7 -5.19 -30.93 -12.99
C THR A 7 -5.79 -31.40 -11.66
N ASP A 8 -5.08 -32.30 -10.98
CA ASP A 8 -5.41 -32.78 -9.64
C ASP A 8 -4.39 -32.30 -8.58
N SER A 9 -3.41 -31.50 -8.98
CA SER A 9 -2.24 -31.18 -8.16
C SER A 9 -1.84 -29.70 -8.27
N VAL A 10 -1.54 -29.11 -7.11
CA VAL A 10 -1.06 -27.73 -7.01
C VAL A 10 0.19 -27.68 -6.14
N LEU A 11 1.20 -26.93 -6.57
CA LEU A 11 2.44 -26.69 -5.83
C LEU A 11 2.57 -25.21 -5.47
N MET A 12 2.62 -24.89 -4.18
CA MET A 12 2.99 -23.56 -3.70
C MET A 12 4.45 -23.56 -3.23
N LEU A 13 5.34 -23.00 -4.05
CA LEU A 13 6.78 -22.99 -3.79
C LEU A 13 7.22 -21.69 -3.10
N GLN A 14 7.81 -21.81 -1.90
CA GLN A 14 8.52 -20.70 -1.29
C GLN A 14 9.92 -20.55 -1.90
N VAL A 15 10.27 -19.35 -2.31
CA VAL A 15 11.60 -18.97 -2.81
C VAL A 15 12.23 -17.91 -1.93
N SER A 16 13.56 -17.71 -2.03
CA SER A 16 14.24 -16.66 -1.26
C SER A 16 13.81 -15.25 -1.71
N LEU A 17 13.90 -14.25 -0.84
CA LEU A 17 13.68 -12.83 -1.17
C LEU A 17 14.61 -12.31 -2.29
N HIS A 18 15.73 -13.00 -2.55
CA HIS A 18 16.69 -12.68 -3.61
C HIS A 18 16.60 -13.63 -4.81
N TYR A 19 15.45 -14.28 -5.00
CA TYR A 19 15.24 -15.18 -6.12
C TYR A 19 15.28 -14.42 -7.45
N ASP A 20 16.28 -14.73 -8.27
CA ASP A 20 16.55 -14.10 -9.57
C ASP A 20 16.96 -15.17 -10.60
N HIS A 21 16.08 -16.17 -10.77
CA HIS A 21 16.33 -17.24 -11.74
C HIS A 21 15.95 -16.78 -13.15
N ALA A 22 16.84 -16.98 -14.13
CA ALA A 22 16.63 -16.54 -15.51
C ALA A 22 15.43 -17.21 -16.21
N ASP A 23 15.08 -18.43 -15.78
CA ASP A 23 13.88 -19.14 -16.23
C ASP A 23 13.10 -19.70 -15.02
N PRO A 24 12.24 -18.91 -14.37
CA PRO A 24 11.50 -19.35 -13.19
C PRO A 24 10.56 -20.53 -13.49
N VAL A 25 10.00 -20.59 -14.70
CA VAL A 25 9.07 -21.65 -15.12
C VAL A 25 9.81 -22.96 -15.30
N GLY A 26 10.98 -22.94 -15.97
CA GLY A 26 11.84 -24.11 -16.13
C GLY A 26 12.35 -24.65 -14.78
N HIS A 27 12.76 -23.76 -13.87
CA HIS A 27 13.15 -24.16 -12.52
C HIS A 27 12.01 -24.88 -11.80
N MET A 28 10.80 -24.33 -11.79
CA MET A 28 9.61 -24.96 -11.20
C MET A 28 9.33 -26.34 -11.81
N ARG A 29 9.33 -26.45 -13.13
CA ARG A 29 9.09 -27.72 -13.84
C ARG A 29 10.14 -28.78 -13.50
N SER A 30 11.38 -28.38 -13.25
CA SER A 30 12.45 -29.31 -12.84
C SER A 30 12.23 -29.91 -11.45
N LEU A 31 11.40 -29.28 -10.61
CA LEU A 31 11.07 -29.76 -9.27
C LEU A 31 9.94 -30.79 -9.27
N LEU A 32 9.03 -30.76 -10.26
CA LEU A 32 7.86 -31.65 -10.28
C LEU A 32 8.26 -33.14 -10.22
N PRO A 33 9.19 -33.67 -11.06
CA PRO A 33 9.59 -35.06 -10.97
C PRO A 33 10.32 -35.41 -9.67
N ARG A 34 10.97 -34.43 -9.03
CA ARG A 34 11.68 -34.62 -7.75
C ARG A 34 10.72 -34.70 -6.56
N LEU A 35 9.52 -34.15 -6.71
CA LEU A 35 8.44 -34.15 -5.73
C LEU A 35 7.37 -35.20 -6.04
N ASP A 36 7.59 -36.05 -7.07
CA ASP A 36 6.61 -37.03 -7.56
C ASP A 36 5.27 -36.39 -7.99
N LEU A 37 5.36 -35.19 -8.57
CA LEU A 37 4.20 -34.43 -9.04
C LEU A 37 4.03 -34.53 -10.57
N PRO A 38 2.78 -34.60 -11.06
CA PRO A 38 2.47 -34.62 -12.48
C PRO A 38 3.01 -33.40 -13.27
N PRO A 39 3.29 -33.54 -14.58
CA PRO A 39 3.75 -32.42 -15.41
C PRO A 39 2.72 -31.28 -15.57
N ASP A 40 1.44 -31.55 -15.36
CA ASP A 40 0.31 -30.62 -15.46
C ASP A 40 0.03 -29.87 -14.14
N THR A 41 0.73 -30.20 -13.05
CA THR A 41 0.61 -29.50 -11.76
C THR A 41 0.67 -27.98 -11.93
N VAL A 42 -0.34 -27.28 -11.42
CA VAL A 42 -0.33 -25.81 -11.39
C VAL A 42 0.61 -25.37 -10.27
N CYS A 43 1.54 -24.47 -10.54
CA CYS A 43 2.43 -23.98 -9.50
C CYS A 43 2.44 -22.47 -9.34
N PHE A 44 2.56 -22.09 -8.08
CA PHE A 44 2.77 -20.73 -7.58
C PHE A 44 4.20 -20.61 -7.05
N MET A 45 4.77 -19.40 -7.14
CA MET A 45 5.98 -19.02 -6.43
C MET A 45 5.67 -17.87 -5.49
N THR A 46 6.28 -17.87 -4.31
CA THR A 46 6.19 -16.75 -3.38
C THR A 46 7.49 -16.56 -2.60
N ALA A 47 7.87 -15.30 -2.41
CA ALA A 47 8.94 -14.94 -1.47
C ALA A 47 8.40 -14.69 -0.05
N ALA A 48 7.07 -14.75 0.15
CA ALA A 48 6.47 -14.71 1.47
C ALA A 48 6.73 -16.02 2.22
N GLU A 49 7.02 -15.93 3.51
CA GLU A 49 7.17 -17.10 4.38
C GLU A 49 5.83 -17.84 4.49
N LEU A 50 5.70 -19.00 3.84
CA LEU A 50 4.46 -19.76 3.77
C LEU A 50 3.97 -20.17 5.16
N ASP A 51 4.87 -20.57 6.05
CA ASP A 51 4.54 -20.94 7.44
C ASP A 51 3.80 -19.85 8.21
N LYS A 52 3.95 -18.58 7.79
CA LYS A 52 3.33 -17.42 8.43
C LYS A 52 2.17 -16.86 7.61
N ALA A 53 2.37 -16.72 6.30
CA ALA A 53 1.44 -16.01 5.42
C ALA A 53 0.37 -16.92 4.81
N PHE A 54 0.51 -18.25 4.86
CA PHE A 54 -0.48 -19.15 4.30
C PHE A 54 -1.74 -19.23 5.17
N CYS A 55 -2.89 -18.96 4.56
CA CYS A 55 -4.21 -19.00 5.19
C CYS A 55 -5.18 -19.77 4.31
N ALA A 56 -6.08 -20.52 4.95
CA ALA A 56 -7.17 -21.23 4.28
C ALA A 56 -8.51 -20.86 4.93
N LYS A 57 -9.56 -20.66 4.12
CA LYS A 57 -10.91 -20.35 4.61
C LYS A 57 -11.97 -21.00 3.72
N GLY A 58 -12.84 -21.80 4.32
CA GLY A 58 -14.03 -22.35 3.69
C GLY A 58 -15.26 -21.52 4.04
N ILE A 59 -16.13 -21.27 3.06
CA ILE A 59 -17.40 -20.56 3.21
C ILE A 59 -18.49 -21.35 2.46
N GLU A 60 -19.66 -21.46 3.08
CA GLU A 60 -20.89 -21.92 2.45
C GLU A 60 -21.84 -20.73 2.30
N GLN A 61 -22.43 -20.57 1.12
CA GLN A 61 -23.45 -19.56 0.81
C GLN A 61 -24.62 -20.25 0.11
N ASN A 62 -25.76 -20.35 0.77
CA ASN A 62 -26.99 -20.94 0.21
C ASN A 62 -26.79 -22.33 -0.44
N GLY A 63 -25.90 -23.16 0.10
CA GLY A 63 -25.57 -24.48 -0.44
C GLY A 63 -24.48 -24.51 -1.52
N SER A 64 -23.89 -23.36 -1.87
CA SER A 64 -22.66 -23.29 -2.68
C SER A 64 -21.45 -23.13 -1.77
N GLU A 65 -20.41 -23.93 -1.97
CA GLU A 65 -19.20 -23.91 -1.14
C GLU A 65 -17.97 -23.38 -1.89
N ALA A 66 -17.11 -22.68 -1.16
CA ALA A 66 -15.80 -22.27 -1.66
C ALA A 66 -14.73 -22.38 -0.58
N LEU A 67 -13.58 -22.96 -0.94
CA LEU A 67 -12.39 -23.02 -0.10
C LEU A 67 -11.27 -22.20 -0.74
N ALA A 68 -10.90 -21.09 -0.09
CA ALA A 68 -9.80 -20.23 -0.51
C ALA A 68 -8.52 -20.58 0.24
N PHE A 69 -7.40 -20.61 -0.48
CA PHE A 69 -6.03 -20.69 0.01
C PHE A 69 -5.26 -19.47 -0.47
N VAL A 70 -4.65 -18.74 0.45
CA VAL A 70 -4.00 -17.46 0.16
C VAL A 70 -2.64 -17.40 0.81
N SER A 71 -1.66 -16.86 0.07
CA SER A 71 -0.41 -16.36 0.65
C SER A 71 -0.17 -14.94 0.16
N ALA A 72 0.16 -14.02 1.06
CA ALA A 72 0.35 -12.62 0.75
C ALA A 72 1.69 -12.09 1.25
N GLY A 73 2.50 -11.56 0.34
CA GLY A 73 3.57 -10.62 0.64
C GLY A 73 3.21 -9.26 0.04
N ILE A 74 2.97 -8.25 0.86
CA ILE A 74 2.38 -6.96 0.44
C ILE A 74 3.39 -5.79 0.46
N SER A 75 4.69 -6.09 0.54
CA SER A 75 5.79 -5.12 0.60
C SER A 75 5.86 -4.19 -0.62
N ASN A 76 5.41 -4.67 -1.78
CA ASN A 76 5.35 -3.98 -3.06
C ASN A 76 3.91 -3.79 -3.56
N ALA A 77 2.95 -3.62 -2.63
CA ALA A 77 1.57 -3.32 -2.98
C ALA A 77 1.50 -2.11 -3.93
N ILE A 78 0.68 -2.25 -4.97
CA ILE A 78 0.55 -1.29 -6.07
C ILE A 78 -0.88 -1.33 -6.63
N ARG A 79 -1.35 -0.21 -7.18
CA ARG A 79 -2.64 -0.19 -7.90
C ARG A 79 -2.45 -0.63 -9.35
N ALA A 80 -3.42 -1.35 -9.89
CA ALA A 80 -3.42 -1.68 -11.31
C ALA A 80 -3.33 -0.40 -12.16
N GLY A 81 -2.34 -0.35 -13.06
CA GLY A 81 -2.03 0.81 -13.89
C GLY A 81 -0.90 1.71 -13.37
N GLU A 82 -0.43 1.53 -12.12
CA GLU A 82 0.74 2.25 -11.61
C GLU A 82 2.06 1.61 -12.05
N SER A 83 3.10 2.43 -12.23
CA SER A 83 4.45 1.97 -12.61
C SER A 83 5.31 1.71 -11.38
N SER A 84 5.99 0.57 -11.33
CA SER A 84 7.00 0.25 -10.31
C SER A 84 8.36 0.93 -10.55
N ARG A 85 8.54 1.61 -11.70
CA ARG A 85 9.81 2.27 -12.08
C ARG A 85 9.91 3.72 -11.61
N GLU A 86 8.79 4.35 -11.25
CA GLU A 86 8.71 5.75 -10.84
C GLU A 86 8.59 5.87 -9.32
N GLY A 87 9.63 5.48 -8.57
CA GLY A 87 9.81 5.82 -7.14
C GLY A 87 8.75 5.33 -6.13
N SER A 88 7.61 4.80 -6.58
CA SER A 88 6.45 4.41 -5.77
C SER A 88 6.67 3.14 -4.96
N VAL A 89 7.56 2.27 -5.43
CA VAL A 89 8.01 1.06 -4.74
C VAL A 89 9.54 1.12 -4.64
N PRO A 90 10.15 0.99 -3.44
CA PRO A 90 11.60 0.94 -3.31
C PRO A 90 12.17 -0.15 -4.23
N HIS A 91 13.21 0.20 -4.98
CA HIS A 91 13.94 -0.78 -5.79
C HIS A 91 14.29 -2.00 -4.92
N ARG A 92 13.83 -3.18 -5.38
CA ARG A 92 14.06 -4.53 -4.79
C ARG A 92 13.10 -5.02 -3.70
N GLN A 93 11.97 -4.37 -3.42
CA GLN A 93 10.94 -5.03 -2.60
C GLN A 93 10.15 -6.05 -3.43
N VAL A 94 10.24 -7.32 -3.04
CA VAL A 94 9.47 -8.42 -3.62
C VAL A 94 8.28 -8.76 -2.74
N GLY A 95 7.13 -8.91 -3.36
CA GLY A 95 5.89 -9.36 -2.73
C GLY A 95 4.96 -9.90 -3.81
N THR A 96 4.16 -10.89 -3.43
CA THR A 96 3.20 -11.55 -4.31
C THR A 96 1.98 -11.95 -3.50
N ILE A 97 0.81 -11.83 -4.10
CA ILE A 97 -0.43 -12.39 -3.55
C ILE A 97 -0.85 -13.55 -4.45
N ASN A 98 -0.74 -14.75 -3.92
CA ASN A 98 -1.23 -15.96 -4.59
C ASN A 98 -2.57 -16.35 -3.96
N VAL A 99 -3.60 -16.45 -4.79
CA VAL A 99 -4.94 -16.89 -4.39
C VAL A 99 -5.29 -18.15 -5.17
N MET A 100 -5.66 -19.20 -4.47
CA MET A 100 -6.31 -20.37 -5.03
C MET A 100 -7.68 -20.50 -4.40
N VAL A 101 -8.73 -20.71 -5.19
CA VAL A 101 -10.07 -21.00 -4.68
C VAL A 101 -10.58 -22.28 -5.33
N VAL A 102 -11.22 -23.13 -4.53
CA VAL A 102 -11.81 -24.39 -4.96
C VAL A 102 -13.32 -24.34 -4.69
N THR A 103 -14.15 -24.70 -5.68
CA THR A 103 -15.60 -24.87 -5.51
C THR A 103 -15.99 -26.33 -5.41
N ASP A 104 -17.20 -26.56 -4.93
CA ASP A 104 -17.88 -27.85 -4.86
C ASP A 104 -18.61 -28.23 -6.16
N GLU A 105 -19.00 -27.27 -7.00
CA GLU A 105 -19.66 -27.52 -8.29
C GLU A 105 -18.77 -27.21 -9.52
N PRO A 106 -18.94 -27.95 -10.64
CA PRO A 106 -18.31 -27.63 -11.92
C PRO A 106 -18.72 -26.26 -12.43
N LEU A 107 -17.78 -25.55 -13.04
CA LEU A 107 -18.03 -24.24 -13.63
C LEU A 107 -17.92 -24.31 -15.16
N ASP A 108 -18.81 -23.61 -15.85
CA ASP A 108 -18.66 -23.34 -17.28
C ASP A 108 -17.51 -22.34 -17.52
N ASP A 109 -16.97 -22.30 -18.73
CA ASP A 109 -15.89 -21.38 -19.10
C ASP A 109 -16.28 -19.91 -18.83
N CYS A 110 -17.56 -19.57 -19.02
CA CYS A 110 -18.06 -18.23 -18.69
C CYS A 110 -18.06 -17.96 -17.17
N ALA A 111 -18.41 -18.98 -16.37
CA ALA A 111 -18.40 -18.90 -14.92
C ALA A 111 -16.98 -18.85 -14.37
N LEU A 112 -16.03 -19.59 -14.95
CA LEU A 112 -14.60 -19.50 -14.61
C LEU A 112 -14.04 -18.10 -14.87
N ALA A 113 -14.39 -17.49 -16.01
CA ALA A 113 -14.00 -16.11 -16.29
C ALA A 113 -14.61 -15.12 -15.29
N ASN A 114 -15.87 -15.32 -14.89
CA ASN A 114 -16.53 -14.51 -13.85
C ASN A 114 -15.86 -14.68 -12.48
N ALA A 115 -15.53 -15.92 -12.11
CA ALA A 115 -14.85 -16.25 -10.86
C ALA A 115 -13.51 -15.52 -10.74
N ILE A 116 -12.70 -15.48 -11.81
CA ILE A 116 -11.43 -14.73 -11.81
C ILE A 116 -11.65 -13.24 -11.50
N MET A 117 -12.69 -12.62 -12.07
CA MET A 117 -13.03 -11.22 -11.78
C MET A 117 -13.45 -11.06 -10.31
N THR A 118 -14.38 -11.90 -9.83
CA THR A 118 -14.88 -11.85 -8.46
C THR A 118 -13.79 -12.09 -7.42
N VAL A 119 -12.88 -13.04 -7.65
CA VAL A 119 -11.72 -13.28 -6.79
C VAL A 119 -10.75 -12.08 -6.81
N THR A 120 -10.56 -11.45 -7.96
CA THR A 120 -9.70 -10.26 -8.09
C THR A 120 -10.28 -9.05 -7.34
N GLU A 121 -11.59 -8.83 -7.44
CA GLU A 121 -12.31 -7.80 -6.69
C GLU A 121 -12.26 -8.07 -5.18
N ALA A 122 -12.50 -9.31 -4.75
CA ALA A 122 -12.42 -9.71 -3.36
C ALA A 122 -11.02 -9.50 -2.76
N LYS A 123 -9.97 -9.81 -3.53
CA LYS A 123 -8.58 -9.53 -3.16
C LYS A 123 -8.36 -8.03 -2.97
N ALA A 124 -8.78 -7.20 -3.93
CA ALA A 124 -8.63 -5.75 -3.84
C ALA A 124 -9.41 -5.17 -2.64
N ALA A 125 -10.62 -5.67 -2.39
CA ALA A 125 -11.44 -5.26 -1.24
C ALA A 125 -10.74 -5.61 0.09
N ALA A 126 -10.14 -6.79 0.23
CA ALA A 126 -9.36 -7.14 1.42
C ALA A 126 -8.15 -6.24 1.61
N LEU A 127 -7.41 -5.89 0.54
CA LEU A 127 -6.32 -4.90 0.66
C LEU A 127 -6.83 -3.56 1.16
N GLN A 128 -7.97 -3.10 0.64
CA GLN A 128 -8.61 -1.86 1.05
C GLN A 128 -9.07 -1.88 2.51
N ASP A 129 -9.72 -2.95 2.97
CA ASP A 129 -10.14 -3.10 4.38
C ASP A 129 -8.97 -2.97 5.35
N HIS A 130 -7.80 -3.48 4.93
CA HIS A 130 -6.57 -3.45 5.71
C HIS A 130 -5.69 -2.22 5.44
N HIS A 131 -6.24 -1.23 4.74
CA HIS A 131 -5.60 0.05 4.40
C HIS A 131 -4.27 -0.11 3.66
N ILE A 132 -4.16 -1.16 2.85
CA ILE A 132 -3.00 -1.40 2.01
C ILE A 132 -3.17 -0.58 0.73
N PRO A 133 -2.23 0.32 0.39
CA PRO A 133 -2.33 1.15 -0.80
C PRO A 133 -2.05 0.30 -2.05
N GLY A 134 -3.10 -0.28 -2.64
CA GLY A 134 -3.01 -1.05 -3.87
C GLY A 134 -4.22 -1.94 -4.13
N THR A 135 -4.32 -2.46 -5.35
CA THR A 135 -5.31 -3.50 -5.73
C THR A 135 -4.64 -4.88 -5.84
N GLY A 136 -3.33 -4.95 -5.62
CA GLY A 136 -2.51 -6.13 -5.76
C GLY A 136 -1.03 -5.83 -5.50
N THR A 137 -0.17 -6.74 -5.93
CA THR A 137 1.29 -6.54 -6.04
C THR A 137 1.74 -6.61 -7.50
N THR A 138 3.05 -6.55 -7.76
CA THR A 138 3.59 -6.61 -9.12
C THR A 138 3.49 -7.98 -9.79
N SER A 139 3.16 -9.06 -9.06
CA SER A 139 3.20 -10.43 -9.58
C SER A 139 2.08 -11.34 -9.04
N ASP A 140 0.93 -10.77 -8.71
CA ASP A 140 -0.21 -11.55 -8.21
C ASP A 140 -0.62 -12.70 -9.13
N ALA A 141 -1.10 -13.79 -8.55
CA ALA A 141 -1.62 -14.93 -9.28
C ALA A 141 -2.93 -15.43 -8.68
N VAL A 142 -3.88 -15.80 -9.55
CA VAL A 142 -5.19 -16.35 -9.17
C VAL A 142 -5.39 -17.69 -9.87
N LEU A 143 -5.82 -18.69 -9.11
CA LEU A 143 -6.28 -19.99 -9.60
C LEU A 143 -7.71 -20.24 -9.09
N VAL A 144 -8.61 -20.56 -10.00
CA VAL A 144 -9.95 -21.07 -9.68
C VAL A 144 -9.97 -22.54 -10.09
N MET A 145 -10.33 -23.42 -9.15
CA MET A 145 -10.50 -24.85 -9.37
C MET A 145 -11.94 -25.24 -9.11
N CYS A 146 -12.46 -26.12 -9.94
CA CYS A 146 -13.77 -26.73 -9.79
C CYS A 146 -13.68 -28.20 -10.25
N PRO A 147 -14.61 -29.07 -9.84
CA PRO A 147 -14.73 -30.39 -10.41
C PRO A 147 -14.92 -30.35 -11.94
N SER A 148 -14.44 -31.37 -12.64
CA SER A 148 -14.54 -31.48 -14.10
C SER A 148 -15.87 -32.08 -14.58
N GLU A 149 -16.54 -32.85 -13.72
CA GLU A 149 -17.76 -33.60 -14.03
C GLU A 149 -18.97 -33.12 -13.22
N GLY A 150 -20.13 -33.06 -13.86
CA GLY A 150 -21.40 -32.67 -13.26
C GLY A 150 -22.12 -31.59 -14.07
N GLU A 151 -23.25 -31.10 -13.54
CA GLU A 151 -23.93 -29.94 -14.13
C GLU A 151 -23.10 -28.68 -13.88
N LYS A 152 -22.84 -27.92 -14.95
CA LYS A 152 -21.98 -26.74 -14.87
C LYS A 152 -22.75 -25.50 -14.49
N CYS A 153 -22.32 -24.80 -13.45
CA CYS A 153 -22.84 -23.48 -13.15
C CYS A 153 -22.39 -22.49 -14.23
N LEU A 154 -23.32 -21.64 -14.67
CA LEU A 154 -23.04 -20.59 -15.66
C LEU A 154 -22.62 -19.25 -15.02
N TRP A 155 -22.79 -19.10 -13.70
CA TRP A 155 -22.62 -17.83 -13.02
C TRP A 155 -21.73 -17.98 -11.80
N CYS A 156 -20.67 -17.18 -11.75
CA CYS A 156 -19.78 -17.05 -10.59
C CYS A 156 -19.39 -15.58 -10.36
N GLY A 157 -20.32 -14.66 -10.64
CA GLY A 157 -20.15 -13.24 -10.41
C GLY A 157 -20.45 -12.84 -8.96
N SER A 158 -20.18 -11.58 -8.61
CA SER A 158 -20.22 -11.01 -7.24
C SER A 158 -21.55 -11.16 -6.48
N SER A 159 -22.64 -11.52 -7.15
CA SER A 159 -23.96 -11.71 -6.55
C SER A 159 -24.55 -13.11 -6.74
N SER A 160 -23.83 -14.01 -7.40
CA SER A 160 -24.18 -15.44 -7.45
C SER A 160 -23.74 -16.14 -6.17
N ASP A 161 -24.39 -17.23 -5.77
CA ASP A 161 -24.07 -17.92 -4.52
C ASP A 161 -22.61 -18.41 -4.49
N HIS A 162 -22.13 -19.09 -5.55
CA HIS A 162 -20.72 -19.46 -5.69
C HIS A 162 -19.78 -18.25 -5.70
N GLY A 163 -20.13 -17.16 -6.40
CA GLY A 163 -19.29 -15.97 -6.44
C GLY A 163 -19.20 -15.26 -5.08
N ILE A 164 -20.29 -15.21 -4.31
CA ILE A 164 -20.31 -14.70 -2.94
C ILE A 164 -19.46 -15.59 -2.03
N ALA A 165 -19.63 -16.92 -2.09
CA ALA A 165 -18.85 -17.87 -1.32
C ALA A 165 -17.34 -17.68 -1.58
N MET A 166 -16.93 -17.63 -2.86
CA MET A 166 -15.55 -17.36 -3.25
C MET A 166 -15.07 -16.00 -2.73
N ALA A 167 -15.83 -14.93 -2.93
CA ALA A 167 -15.43 -13.59 -2.56
C ALA A 167 -15.22 -13.47 -1.04
N VAL A 168 -16.14 -14.00 -0.23
CA VAL A 168 -16.05 -13.98 1.23
C VAL A 168 -14.88 -14.85 1.70
N ALA A 169 -14.69 -16.03 1.11
CA ALA A 169 -13.58 -16.93 1.44
C ALA A 169 -12.23 -16.27 1.17
N VAL A 170 -12.06 -15.68 -0.03
CA VAL A 170 -10.83 -14.98 -0.43
C VAL A 170 -10.58 -13.75 0.42
N ARG A 171 -11.58 -12.87 0.59
CA ARG A 171 -11.45 -11.64 1.38
C ARG A 171 -11.06 -11.96 2.82
N SER A 172 -11.66 -13.00 3.40
CA SER A 172 -11.36 -13.47 4.76
C SER A 172 -9.96 -14.09 4.87
N ALA A 173 -9.62 -15.04 3.98
CA ALA A 173 -8.32 -15.70 3.98
C ALA A 173 -7.17 -14.71 3.77
N LEU A 174 -7.36 -13.74 2.86
CA LEU A 174 -6.38 -12.69 2.61
C LEU A 174 -6.26 -11.73 3.79
N GLY A 175 -7.37 -11.34 4.43
CA GLY A 175 -7.32 -10.52 5.64
C GLY A 175 -6.57 -11.20 6.79
N ASP A 176 -6.80 -12.50 6.98
CA ASP A 176 -6.05 -13.32 7.94
C ASP A 176 -4.56 -13.39 7.54
N SER A 177 -4.25 -13.60 6.26
CA SER A 177 -2.87 -13.66 5.73
C SER A 177 -2.12 -12.35 5.94
N ILE A 178 -2.75 -11.21 5.63
CA ILE A 178 -2.23 -9.86 5.88
C ILE A 178 -1.96 -9.66 7.37
N THR A 179 -2.89 -10.06 8.23
CA THR A 179 -2.77 -9.88 9.68
C THR A 179 -1.62 -10.71 10.25
N ARG A 180 -1.46 -11.97 9.80
CA ARG A 180 -0.33 -12.83 10.20
C ARG A 180 1.00 -12.33 9.66
N TRP A 181 1.02 -11.83 8.42
CA TRP A 181 2.20 -11.23 7.82
C TRP A 181 2.64 -9.97 8.58
N LYS A 182 1.68 -9.08 8.92
CA LYS A 182 1.91 -7.92 9.80
C LYS A 182 2.38 -8.35 11.21
N GLY A 183 1.92 -9.50 11.71
CA GLY A 183 2.30 -10.07 13.00
C GLY A 183 3.76 -10.55 13.12
N ALA A 184 4.48 -10.69 12.00
CA ALA A 184 5.90 -11.07 12.01
C ALA A 184 6.83 -10.04 11.35
N ASN A 185 6.32 -9.14 10.51
CA ASN A 185 7.04 -8.02 9.92
C ASN A 185 6.26 -6.70 10.09
N GLY A 186 6.26 -6.19 11.32
CA GLY A 186 6.15 -4.77 11.71
C GLY A 186 5.04 -3.91 11.10
N ASP A 187 3.99 -3.66 11.89
CA ASP A 187 3.10 -2.48 11.94
C ASP A 187 2.48 -1.91 10.64
N SER A 188 1.45 -1.09 10.82
CA SER A 188 0.93 -0.19 9.79
C SER A 188 2.06 0.59 9.12
N VAL A 189 1.97 0.76 7.79
CA VAL A 189 2.92 1.56 7.01
C VAL A 189 2.86 3.01 7.49
N HIS A 190 3.96 3.56 8.00
CA HIS A 190 3.98 4.93 8.49
C HIS A 190 3.91 5.96 7.35
N PHE A 191 3.56 7.20 7.68
CA PHE A 191 3.27 8.28 6.72
C PHE A 191 4.36 8.49 5.66
N LEU A 192 5.66 8.37 5.99
CA LEU A 192 6.73 8.61 5.02
C LEU A 192 6.65 7.67 3.80
N ARG A 193 6.18 6.43 4.00
CA ARG A 193 5.99 5.52 2.88
C ARG A 193 4.73 5.88 2.09
N HIS A 194 3.67 6.37 2.72
CA HIS A 194 2.52 6.93 2.01
C HIS A 194 2.90 8.16 1.17
N LEU A 195 3.78 9.02 1.68
CA LEU A 195 4.35 10.16 0.94
C LEU A 195 5.21 9.67 -0.24
N ALA A 196 6.11 8.71 -0.02
CA ALA A 196 6.98 8.16 -1.07
C ALA A 196 6.19 7.53 -2.23
N ILE A 197 5.12 6.78 -1.93
CA ILE A 197 4.23 6.20 -2.96
C ILE A 197 3.59 7.30 -3.83
N ARG A 198 3.39 8.49 -3.28
CA ARG A 198 2.85 9.66 -3.97
C ARG A 198 3.93 10.55 -4.59
N GLY A 199 5.17 10.06 -4.68
CA GLY A 199 6.28 10.79 -5.28
C GLY A 199 6.87 11.90 -4.41
N ILE A 200 6.61 11.89 -3.10
CA ILE A 200 7.17 12.86 -2.15
C ILE A 200 8.30 12.18 -1.38
N THR A 201 9.54 12.44 -1.78
CA THR A 201 10.74 11.84 -1.19
C THR A 201 11.41 12.74 -0.15
N TYR A 202 12.40 12.21 0.57
CA TYR A 202 13.28 13.03 1.42
C TYR A 202 13.99 14.15 0.66
N ASP A 203 14.41 13.88 -0.59
CA ASP A 203 15.08 14.88 -1.42
C ASP A 203 14.11 16.00 -1.82
N ASP A 204 12.86 15.66 -2.14
CA ASP A 204 11.82 16.64 -2.46
C ASP A 204 11.54 17.57 -1.29
N MET A 205 11.35 17.01 -0.09
CA MET A 205 11.14 17.79 1.13
C MET A 205 12.38 18.63 1.49
N TRP A 206 13.59 18.09 1.33
CA TRP A 206 14.84 18.83 1.58
C TRP A 206 15.05 19.97 0.57
N ASN A 207 14.66 19.78 -0.68
CA ASN A 207 14.71 20.85 -1.68
C ASN A 207 13.80 22.03 -1.29
N SER A 208 12.60 21.75 -0.76
CA SER A 208 11.73 22.79 -0.20
C SER A 208 12.39 23.56 0.96
N VAL A 209 13.14 22.88 1.83
CA VAL A 209 13.92 23.53 2.91
C VAL A 209 14.97 24.48 2.32
N LYS A 210 15.74 24.03 1.32
CA LYS A 210 16.77 24.86 0.68
C LYS A 210 16.20 26.10 0.03
N GLU A 211 15.08 25.98 -0.67
CA GLU A 211 14.41 27.10 -1.33
C GLU A 211 13.90 28.17 -0.35
N MET A 212 13.74 27.85 0.93
CA MET A 212 13.45 28.85 1.95
C MET A 212 14.59 29.84 2.17
N ASN A 213 15.84 29.49 1.84
CA ASN A 213 17.05 30.28 2.09
C ASN A 213 17.15 30.77 3.56
N ALA A 214 16.76 29.91 4.51
CA ALA A 214 16.66 30.24 5.92
C ALA A 214 17.76 29.61 6.80
N LEU A 215 18.64 28.80 6.22
CA LEU A 215 19.75 28.17 6.95
C LEU A 215 20.84 29.21 7.25
N ASP A 216 21.35 29.21 8.48
CA ASP A 216 22.50 30.02 8.85
C ASP A 216 23.72 29.59 8.01
N PRO A 217 24.42 30.50 7.31
CA PRO A 217 25.62 30.15 6.53
C PRO A 217 26.74 29.49 7.34
N ALA A 218 26.73 29.63 8.67
CA ALA A 218 27.69 28.98 9.56
C ALA A 218 27.39 27.48 9.79
N TRP A 219 26.18 27.01 9.48
CA TRP A 219 25.80 25.61 9.67
C TRP A 219 26.21 24.72 8.50
N ASP A 220 26.72 23.53 8.80
CA ASP A 220 26.99 22.51 7.79
C ASP A 220 25.66 21.90 7.29
N GLU A 221 25.30 22.20 6.04
CA GLU A 221 24.10 21.72 5.38
C GLU A 221 23.94 20.19 5.47
N THR A 222 25.03 19.44 5.32
CA THR A 222 25.00 17.96 5.36
C THR A 222 24.60 17.46 6.73
N VAL A 223 25.03 18.15 7.79
CA VAL A 223 24.70 17.82 9.18
C VAL A 223 23.25 18.18 9.48
N VAL A 224 22.77 19.34 9.02
CA VAL A 224 21.38 19.76 9.19
C VAL A 224 20.44 18.80 8.44
N ARG A 225 20.78 18.39 7.22
CA ARG A 225 20.03 17.40 6.44
C ARG A 225 19.89 16.08 7.19
N LYS A 226 20.99 15.55 7.75
CA LYS A 226 20.94 14.30 8.54
C LYS A 226 20.05 14.43 9.79
N LYS A 227 20.06 15.60 10.45
CA LYS A 227 19.15 15.87 11.57
C LYS A 227 17.69 15.88 11.11
N PHE A 228 17.40 16.48 9.96
CA PHE A 228 16.08 16.49 9.34
C PHE A 228 15.56 15.08 9.04
N GLU A 229 16.34 14.28 8.30
CA GLU A 229 15.98 12.89 7.97
C GLU A 229 15.72 12.05 9.22
N ARG A 230 16.63 12.12 10.21
CA ARG A 230 16.48 11.41 11.49
C ARG A 230 15.23 11.85 12.25
N LYS A 231 14.88 13.14 12.23
CA LYS A 231 13.72 13.64 12.97
C LYS A 231 12.41 13.20 12.31
N LEU A 232 12.36 13.18 10.99
CA LEU A 232 11.26 12.55 10.25
C LEU A 232 11.11 11.06 10.58
N GLU A 233 12.21 10.30 10.65
CA GLU A 233 12.18 8.89 11.06
C GLU A 233 11.68 8.69 12.50
N MET A 234 11.94 9.63 13.41
CA MET A 234 11.37 9.60 14.76
C MET A 234 9.87 9.90 14.74
N LEU A 235 9.45 10.96 14.03
CA LEU A 235 8.03 11.31 13.87
C LEU A 235 7.23 10.20 13.19
N ALA A 236 7.85 9.43 12.30
CA ALA A 236 7.22 8.28 11.65
C ALA A 236 6.80 7.16 12.62
N LYS A 237 7.36 7.15 13.84
CA LYS A 237 6.97 6.20 14.90
C LYS A 237 5.88 6.77 15.82
N ASP A 238 5.49 8.02 15.65
CA ASP A 238 4.48 8.68 16.48
C ASP A 238 3.06 8.41 15.94
N ILE A 239 2.19 7.88 16.80
CA ILE A 239 0.82 7.47 16.41
C ILE A 239 -0.03 8.67 15.97
N ASN A 240 0.11 9.82 16.64
CA ASN A 240 -0.72 10.99 16.36
C ASN A 240 -0.26 11.71 15.09
N VAL A 241 1.05 11.78 14.86
CA VAL A 241 1.60 12.29 13.59
C VAL A 241 1.11 11.44 12.42
N ASN A 242 1.16 10.11 12.55
CA ASN A 242 0.63 9.21 11.53
C ASN A 242 -0.88 9.39 11.31
N ALA A 243 -1.66 9.58 12.38
CA ALA A 243 -3.10 9.79 12.28
C ALA A 243 -3.45 11.08 11.52
N LEU A 244 -2.81 12.20 11.85
CA LEU A 244 -3.03 13.49 11.19
C LEU A 244 -2.63 13.48 9.72
N LEU A 245 -1.46 12.91 9.40
CA LEU A 245 -1.00 12.78 8.01
C LEU A 245 -1.91 11.84 7.20
N THR A 246 -2.36 10.73 7.80
CA THR A 246 -3.31 9.82 7.15
C THR A 246 -4.64 10.51 6.86
N ALA A 247 -5.13 11.34 7.78
CA ALA A 247 -6.36 12.11 7.57
C ALA A 247 -6.22 13.07 6.36
N ALA A 248 -5.15 13.84 6.30
CA ALA A 248 -4.88 14.74 5.17
C ALA A 248 -4.74 13.98 3.85
N ILE A 249 -4.00 12.86 3.84
CA ILE A 249 -3.82 12.01 2.67
C ILE A 249 -5.15 11.45 2.15
N LEU A 250 -6.04 10.99 3.04
CA LEU A 250 -7.34 10.46 2.65
C LEU A 250 -8.27 11.58 2.13
N LEU A 251 -8.24 12.76 2.76
CA LEU A 251 -9.03 13.91 2.32
C LEU A 251 -8.57 14.42 0.96
N GLU A 252 -7.26 14.43 0.69
CA GLU A 252 -6.71 14.72 -0.64
C GLU A 252 -7.29 13.76 -1.69
N GLU A 253 -7.24 12.45 -1.44
CA GLU A 253 -7.76 11.45 -2.38
C GLU A 253 -9.27 11.63 -2.61
N LYS A 254 -10.03 11.89 -1.54
CA LYS A 254 -11.47 12.17 -1.65
C LYS A 254 -11.73 13.44 -2.46
N GLY A 255 -10.95 14.48 -2.26
CA GLY A 255 -11.05 15.75 -2.98
C GLY A 255 -10.79 15.59 -4.47
N ARG A 256 -9.71 14.89 -4.85
CA ARG A 256 -9.37 14.62 -6.25
C ARG A 256 -10.48 13.93 -7.04
N TYR A 257 -11.29 13.09 -6.39
CA TYR A 257 -12.41 12.40 -7.03
C TYR A 257 -13.77 13.08 -6.80
N GLY A 258 -13.79 14.34 -6.32
CA GLY A 258 -15.03 15.09 -6.06
C GLY A 258 -15.95 14.44 -5.01
N GLN A 259 -15.37 13.68 -4.08
CA GLN A 259 -16.11 12.96 -3.02
C GLN A 259 -16.30 13.80 -1.75
N LEU A 260 -15.77 15.02 -1.72
CA LEU A 260 -16.02 15.99 -0.65
C LEU A 260 -17.30 16.77 -0.97
N TYR A 261 -18.29 16.65 -0.08
CA TYR A 261 -19.57 17.33 -0.30
C TYR A 261 -19.38 18.85 -0.45
N GLY A 262 -19.95 19.42 -1.51
CA GLY A 262 -19.82 20.85 -1.82
C GLY A 262 -18.57 21.23 -2.63
N LEU A 263 -17.67 20.28 -2.92
CA LEU A 263 -16.44 20.52 -3.65
C LEU A 263 -16.24 19.49 -4.76
N ASN A 264 -16.37 19.94 -6.02
CA ASN A 264 -16.12 19.10 -7.19
C ASN A 264 -14.62 19.03 -7.50
N GLU A 265 -14.23 18.13 -8.40
CA GLU A 265 -12.82 17.93 -8.79
C GLU A 265 -12.17 19.23 -9.30
N GLU A 266 -12.83 19.96 -10.19
CA GLU A 266 -12.29 21.23 -10.74
C GLU A 266 -11.98 22.25 -9.63
N LYS A 267 -12.93 22.52 -8.74
CA LYS A 267 -12.74 23.47 -7.64
C LYS A 267 -11.74 22.97 -6.60
N PHE A 268 -11.60 21.66 -6.42
CA PHE A 268 -10.61 21.10 -5.54
C PHE A 268 -9.19 21.37 -6.06
N GLN A 269 -8.96 21.20 -7.37
CA GLN A 269 -7.66 21.47 -7.99
C GLN A 269 -7.29 22.96 -8.00
N GLU A 270 -8.26 23.86 -7.85
CA GLU A 270 -8.04 25.31 -7.75
C GLU A 270 -7.56 25.78 -6.38
N ASP A 271 -7.40 24.88 -5.41
CA ASP A 271 -7.01 25.20 -4.03
C ASP A 271 -7.95 26.24 -3.39
N PRO A 272 -9.19 25.82 -3.08
CA PRO A 272 -10.29 26.72 -2.79
C PRO A 272 -10.11 27.41 -1.43
N VAL A 273 -10.05 28.74 -1.43
CA VAL A 273 -9.89 29.61 -0.23
C VAL A 273 -10.87 29.34 0.94
N HIS A 274 -11.98 28.65 0.70
CA HIS A 274 -12.99 28.34 1.73
C HIS A 274 -12.85 26.93 2.32
N LEU A 275 -11.95 26.10 1.79
CA LEU A 275 -11.50 24.89 2.44
C LEU A 275 -10.50 25.33 3.51
N LEU A 276 -10.93 25.26 4.77
CA LEU A 276 -10.07 25.59 5.92
C LEU A 276 -9.58 24.32 6.63
N ALA A 277 -10.06 23.16 6.19
CA ALA A 277 -9.81 21.89 6.87
C ALA A 277 -8.36 21.41 6.67
N ASP A 278 -7.79 21.69 5.52
CA ASP A 278 -6.37 21.57 5.17
C ASP A 278 -5.49 22.42 6.11
N GLU A 279 -5.78 23.72 6.23
CA GLU A 279 -5.02 24.62 7.11
C GLU A 279 -5.11 24.16 8.57
N LEU A 280 -6.31 23.78 9.03
CA LEU A 280 -6.53 23.30 10.39
C LEU A 280 -5.75 22.01 10.70
N LEU A 281 -5.63 21.10 9.74
CA LEU A 281 -4.80 19.90 9.88
C LEU A 281 -3.31 20.25 9.91
N GLY A 282 -2.88 21.20 9.08
CA GLY A 282 -1.52 21.75 9.10
C GLY A 282 -1.16 22.36 10.47
N ILE A 283 -2.03 23.22 11.01
CA ILE A 283 -1.86 23.82 12.34
C ILE A 283 -1.81 22.75 13.42
N ALA A 284 -2.75 21.80 13.42
CA ALA A 284 -2.82 20.74 14.43
C ALA A 284 -1.54 19.90 14.46
N LEU A 285 -1.00 19.53 13.29
CA LEU A 285 0.27 18.79 13.21
C LEU A 285 1.44 19.62 13.73
N ALA A 286 1.55 20.89 13.33
CA ALA A 286 2.65 21.75 13.76
C ALA A 286 2.61 21.99 15.28
N GLU A 287 1.43 22.28 15.82
CA GLU A 287 1.22 22.47 17.26
C GLU A 287 1.54 21.20 18.04
N TYR A 288 1.16 20.02 17.51
CA TYR A 288 1.48 18.74 18.12
C TYR A 288 2.99 18.46 18.16
N ILE A 289 3.71 18.76 17.06
CA ILE A 289 5.15 18.48 16.96
C ILE A 289 5.98 19.35 17.91
N GLY A 290 5.64 20.62 18.08
CA GLY A 290 6.48 21.53 18.87
C GLY A 290 5.84 22.87 19.24
N GLY A 291 4.51 22.91 19.33
CA GLY A 291 3.76 24.07 19.79
C GLY A 291 3.84 25.28 18.85
N SER A 292 3.59 26.47 19.39
CA SER A 292 3.39 27.69 18.60
C SER A 292 4.57 28.09 17.71
N LYS A 293 5.82 27.78 18.10
CA LYS A 293 7.00 28.05 17.26
C LYS A 293 6.91 27.30 15.92
N CYS A 294 6.45 26.05 15.96
CA CYS A 294 6.27 25.24 14.77
C CYS A 294 5.11 25.74 13.91
N VAL A 295 4.03 26.24 14.52
CA VAL A 295 2.91 26.86 13.78
C VAL A 295 3.39 28.08 12.97
N PHE A 296 4.24 28.93 13.55
CA PHE A 296 4.80 30.07 12.81
C PHE A 296 5.66 29.64 11.62
N GLU A 297 6.46 28.59 11.77
CA GLU A 297 7.29 28.09 10.67
C GLU A 297 6.44 27.41 9.60
N TYR A 298 5.44 26.62 9.97
CA TYR A 298 4.44 26.08 9.05
C TYR A 298 3.82 27.18 8.16
N ILE A 299 3.29 28.25 8.77
CA ILE A 299 2.67 29.37 8.03
C ILE A 299 3.65 30.01 7.04
N ARG A 300 4.96 30.01 7.33
CA ARG A 300 5.98 30.52 6.39
C ARG A 300 6.15 29.60 5.18
N TYR A 301 6.16 28.28 5.39
CA TYR A 301 6.24 27.31 4.30
C TYR A 301 4.98 27.30 3.46
N ASP A 302 3.81 27.28 4.10
CA ASP A 302 2.52 27.31 3.41
C ASP A 302 2.37 28.57 2.54
N LYS A 303 2.64 29.76 3.07
CA LYS A 303 2.57 31.00 2.27
C LYS A 303 3.51 31.05 1.07
N LYS A 304 4.67 30.38 1.15
CA LYS A 304 5.70 30.43 0.10
C LYS A 304 5.60 29.27 -0.89
N LYS A 305 5.01 28.13 -0.48
CA LYS A 305 4.92 26.87 -1.21
C LYS A 305 6.22 26.47 -1.95
N PRO A 306 7.40 26.44 -1.30
CA PRO A 306 8.67 26.11 -1.96
C PRO A 306 8.74 24.66 -2.45
N GLY A 307 9.48 24.42 -3.53
CA GLY A 307 9.80 23.10 -4.04
C GLY A 307 8.56 22.26 -4.37
N ILE A 308 8.48 21.06 -3.77
CA ILE A 308 7.39 20.12 -4.03
C ILE A 308 6.02 20.68 -3.61
N LEU A 309 5.97 21.56 -2.61
CA LEU A 309 4.73 22.13 -2.07
C LEU A 309 3.91 22.86 -3.14
N SER A 310 4.56 23.55 -4.09
CA SER A 310 3.88 24.22 -5.22
C SER A 310 3.14 23.29 -6.19
N LYS A 311 3.33 21.97 -6.07
CA LYS A 311 2.79 20.96 -6.99
C LYS A 311 1.78 20.03 -6.32
N LEU A 312 1.63 20.12 -5.01
CA LEU A 312 0.73 19.28 -4.24
C LEU A 312 -0.67 19.91 -4.24
N GLY A 313 -1.70 19.09 -4.01
CA GLY A 313 -3.07 19.56 -3.83
C GLY A 313 -3.33 20.00 -2.39
N PRO A 314 -4.53 20.56 -2.12
CA PRO A 314 -4.81 21.40 -0.94
C PRO A 314 -4.53 20.77 0.42
N PHE A 315 -4.82 19.47 0.59
CA PHE A 315 -4.53 18.82 1.88
C PHE A 315 -3.07 18.41 1.99
N MET A 316 -2.44 18.09 0.85
CA MET A 316 -1.08 17.56 0.80
C MET A 316 -0.02 18.65 0.89
N ASP A 317 -0.20 19.80 0.24
CA ASP A 317 0.75 20.91 0.37
C ASP A 317 0.77 21.44 1.81
N ASP A 318 -0.39 21.63 2.44
CA ASP A 318 -0.49 22.11 3.82
C ASP A 318 0.12 21.16 4.84
N ILE A 319 -0.23 19.88 4.79
CA ILE A 319 0.26 18.91 5.77
C ILE A 319 1.75 18.64 5.61
N VAL A 320 2.27 18.66 4.37
CA VAL A 320 3.71 18.49 4.10
C VAL A 320 4.46 19.77 4.45
N ALA A 321 3.90 20.96 4.19
CA ALA A 321 4.46 22.24 4.65
C ALA A 321 4.56 22.28 6.18
N SER A 322 3.53 21.80 6.88
CA SER A 322 3.50 21.67 8.33
C SER A 322 4.57 20.72 8.84
N LEU A 323 4.66 19.52 8.26
CA LEU A 323 5.68 18.53 8.59
C LEU A 323 7.10 19.09 8.41
N ILE A 324 7.40 19.73 7.28
CA ILE A 324 8.71 20.32 6.99
C ILE A 324 9.01 21.47 7.94
N GLY A 325 8.10 22.44 8.04
CA GLY A 325 8.26 23.64 8.84
C GLY A 325 8.41 23.34 10.32
N ALA A 326 7.57 22.46 10.88
CA ALA A 326 7.67 22.03 12.26
C ALA A 326 8.97 21.26 12.53
N THR A 327 9.35 20.35 11.64
CA THR A 327 10.62 19.61 11.78
C THR A 327 11.81 20.56 11.79
N MET A 328 11.85 21.54 10.88
CA MET A 328 12.94 22.53 10.82
C MET A 328 12.94 23.48 12.02
N SER A 329 11.78 23.96 12.46
CA SER A 329 11.63 24.80 13.66
C SER A 329 12.23 24.15 14.91
N THR A 330 11.98 22.85 15.09
CA THR A 330 12.55 22.11 16.20
C THR A 330 14.06 21.91 16.05
N ILE A 331 14.58 21.70 14.83
CA ILE A 331 16.03 21.61 14.58
C ILE A 331 16.74 22.94 14.86
N TYR A 332 16.17 24.06 14.43
CA TYR A 332 16.70 25.39 14.72
C TYR A 332 16.80 25.61 16.23
N SER A 333 15.76 25.23 16.97
CA SER A 333 15.75 25.33 18.44
C SER A 333 16.85 24.46 19.06
N ASP A 334 16.96 23.19 18.66
CA ASP A 334 17.98 22.26 19.17
C ASP A 334 19.42 22.78 18.94
N ILE A 335 19.69 23.37 17.76
CA ILE A 335 21.00 23.92 17.42
C ILE A 335 21.29 25.17 18.26
N LEU A 336 20.36 26.12 18.33
CA LEU A 336 20.54 27.38 19.04
C LEU A 336 20.64 27.18 20.57
N GLU A 337 19.95 26.20 21.13
CA GLU A 337 20.10 25.81 22.54
C GLU A 337 21.48 25.19 22.79
N GLY A 338 21.95 24.31 21.89
CA GLY A 338 23.29 23.75 21.95
C GLY A 338 24.41 24.78 21.81
N GLU A 339 24.17 25.87 21.08
CA GLU A 339 25.07 27.02 20.95
C GLU A 339 24.98 28.00 22.14
N GLY A 340 24.05 27.82 23.09
CA GLY A 340 23.84 28.73 24.21
C GLY A 340 23.26 30.09 23.80
N ARG A 341 22.61 30.19 22.63
CA ARG A 341 22.05 31.44 22.08
C ARG A 341 20.59 31.68 22.49
N LEU A 342 19.98 30.70 23.17
CA LEU A 342 18.61 30.74 23.68
C LEU A 342 18.52 30.79 25.22
N SER A 343 19.66 30.72 25.90
CA SER A 343 19.79 30.77 27.37
C SER A 343 20.11 32.16 27.90
#